data_AF-A0A3G3GI54-F1
#
_entry.id   AF-A0A3G3GI54-F1
#
_cell.length_a   1.000
_cell.length_b   1.000
_cell.length_c   1.000
_cell.angle_alpha   90.00
_cell.angle_beta   90.00
_cell.angle_gamma   90.00
#
_symmetry.space_group_name_H-M   'P 1'
#
loop_
_entity.id
_entity.type
_entity.pdbx_description
1 polymer ?
#
loop_
_entity_poly.entity_id
_entity_poly.type
_entity_poly.pdbx_seq_one_letter_code
_entity_poly.pdbx_strand_id
1 'polypeptide(L)'
;MGNHRNGTPTRQRNQTPKIQISTAATGGNSFRNLENDTISIRLEKVDSNAVKQAKIKDVVTLSLEENIFEVSLQQQRIGTIPVAFNSILSAQRIKQARIELIRLSPTLEVIIKVSLNSIR
;
A
#
# COMPACT_ATOMS: atom_id res chain seq x y z
N MET A 1 13.44 8.00 -60.20
CA MET A 1 12.76 6.68 -60.21
C MET A 1 13.82 5.66 -59.80
N GLY A 2 13.75 4.87 -58.74
CA GLY A 2 12.87 4.77 -57.57
C GLY A 2 13.64 4.04 -56.46
N ASN A 3 13.25 4.35 -55.22
CA ASN A 3 13.25 3.65 -53.92
C ASN A 3 13.99 2.28 -53.81
N HIS A 4 14.58 1.85 -52.69
CA HIS A 4 13.95 1.65 -51.37
C HIS A 4 15.00 1.55 -50.24
N ARG A 5 14.70 2.17 -49.09
CA ARG A 5 15.48 2.17 -47.84
C ARG A 5 15.00 1.08 -46.87
N ASN A 6 15.96 0.55 -46.12
CA ASN A 6 15.95 0.04 -44.74
C ASN A 6 14.78 -0.86 -44.28
N GLY A 7 15.12 -2.12 -44.04
CA GLY A 7 14.33 -3.05 -43.24
C GLY A 7 14.60 -2.89 -41.74
N THR A 8 13.56 -2.52 -41.00
CA THR A 8 13.41 -2.77 -39.57
C THR A 8 12.01 -3.36 -39.38
N PRO A 9 11.85 -4.60 -38.88
CA PRO A 9 10.52 -5.11 -38.60
C PRO A 9 10.03 -4.55 -37.26
N THR A 10 9.15 -3.56 -37.34
CA THR A 10 8.27 -3.14 -36.25
C THR A 10 7.26 -4.24 -35.96
N ARG A 11 7.32 -4.86 -34.78
CA ARG A 11 6.30 -5.79 -34.30
C ARG A 11 5.47 -5.15 -33.20
N GLN A 12 4.59 -4.24 -33.59
CA GLN A 12 3.37 -3.92 -32.84
C GLN A 12 2.18 -4.50 -33.60
N ARG A 13 1.46 -5.45 -32.99
CA ARG A 13 0.00 -5.56 -33.18
C ARG A 13 -0.65 -6.47 -32.14
N ASN A 14 -1.61 -5.87 -31.44
CA ASN A 14 -2.84 -6.44 -30.92
C ASN A 14 -2.75 -7.53 -29.85
N GLN A 15 -2.68 -7.09 -28.59
CA GLN A 15 -3.52 -7.71 -27.56
C GLN A 15 -4.39 -6.63 -26.91
N THR A 16 -5.69 -6.87 -26.99
CA THR A 16 -6.86 -6.17 -26.46
C THR A 16 -6.59 -5.53 -25.10
N PRO A 17 -7.06 -4.29 -24.82
CA PRO A 17 -6.95 -3.74 -23.48
C PRO A 17 -7.71 -4.67 -22.54
N LYS A 18 -6.98 -5.42 -21.70
CA LYS A 18 -7.60 -6.14 -20.59
C LYS A 18 -8.02 -5.10 -19.56
N ILE A 19 -9.12 -4.42 -19.87
CA ILE A 19 -10.04 -3.95 -18.85
C ILE A 19 -10.65 -5.23 -18.28
N GLN A 20 -10.10 -5.73 -17.17
CA GLN A 20 -10.77 -6.76 -16.40
C GLN A 20 -10.83 -6.35 -14.92
N ILE A 21 -11.95 -5.67 -14.66
CA ILE A 21 -12.80 -5.76 -13.48
C ILE A 21 -12.12 -5.28 -12.19
N SER A 22 -12.28 -3.98 -11.96
CA SER A 22 -12.36 -3.39 -10.64
C SER A 22 -13.43 -4.13 -9.84
N THR A 23 -13.05 -5.14 -9.07
CA THR A 23 -13.87 -5.57 -7.93
C THR A 23 -13.73 -4.48 -6.88
N ALA A 24 -14.69 -3.55 -6.92
CA ALA A 24 -14.94 -2.59 -5.87
C ALA A 24 -15.20 -3.35 -4.56
N ALA A 25 -14.14 -3.62 -3.81
CA ALA A 25 -14.23 -3.58 -2.37
C ALA A 25 -14.22 -2.09 -2.00
N THR A 26 -15.41 -1.58 -1.73
CA THR A 26 -15.63 -0.24 -1.19
C THR A 26 -14.79 -0.08 0.08
N GLY A 27 -13.63 0.58 -0.05
CA GLY A 27 -12.76 0.97 1.07
C GLY A 27 -11.28 0.62 0.90
N GLY A 28 -10.49 1.55 0.35
CA GLY A 28 -9.03 1.59 0.51
C GLY A 28 -8.21 0.94 -0.61
N ASN A 29 -7.76 1.78 -1.57
CA ASN A 29 -6.82 1.44 -2.64
C ASN A 29 -5.62 0.61 -2.14
N SER A 30 -5.65 -0.70 -2.34
CA SER A 30 -4.52 -1.61 -2.10
C SER A 30 -3.99 -2.09 -3.45
N PHE A 31 -2.88 -1.51 -3.91
CA PHE A 31 -2.19 -1.98 -5.11
C PHE A 31 -1.44 -3.27 -4.78
N ARG A 32 -1.89 -4.40 -5.34
CA ARG A 32 -1.29 -5.73 -5.14
C ARG A 32 -0.22 -5.96 -6.20
N ASN A 33 1.06 -6.00 -5.81
CA ASN A 33 2.18 -6.37 -6.70
C ASN A 33 2.67 -7.78 -6.34
N LEU A 34 2.67 -8.70 -7.33
CA LEU A 34 2.70 -10.16 -7.15
C LEU A 34 4.09 -10.80 -7.02
N GLU A 35 5.19 -10.02 -7.05
CA GLU A 35 6.55 -10.55 -6.83
C GLU A 35 7.13 -10.22 -5.44
N ASN A 36 6.43 -9.37 -4.69
CA ASN A 36 6.68 -9.06 -3.29
C ASN A 36 5.32 -8.70 -2.71
N ASP A 37 4.60 -9.69 -2.16
CA ASP A 37 3.23 -9.48 -1.66
C ASP A 37 3.28 -8.41 -0.57
N THR A 38 3.03 -7.19 -1.00
CA THR A 38 3.04 -6.00 -0.18
C THR A 38 1.70 -5.32 -0.39
N ILE A 39 1.15 -4.82 0.71
CA ILE A 39 -0.09 -4.05 0.69
C ILE A 39 0.22 -2.66 1.22
N SER A 40 -0.22 -1.65 0.49
CA SER A 40 -0.20 -0.26 0.94
C SER A 40 -1.54 0.04 1.59
N ILE A 41 -1.52 0.45 2.86
CA ILE A 41 -2.71 0.70 3.67
C ILE A 41 -2.70 2.17 4.05
N ARG A 42 -3.77 2.88 3.70
CA ARG A 42 -4.03 4.22 4.21
C ARG A 42 -4.58 4.13 5.64
N LEU A 43 -3.94 4.84 6.56
CA LEU A 43 -4.40 4.91 7.95
C LEU A 43 -5.67 5.77 8.08
N GLU A 44 -6.49 5.38 9.04
CA GLU A 44 -7.63 6.13 9.56
C GLU A 44 -7.29 6.73 10.93
N LYS A 45 -8.12 7.67 11.41
CA LYS A 45 -7.98 8.29 12.75
C LYS A 45 -6.54 8.76 13.06
N VAL A 46 -5.90 9.35 12.06
CA VAL A 46 -4.47 9.69 12.12
C VAL A 46 -4.23 10.86 13.08
N ASP A 47 -3.27 10.72 13.99
CA ASP A 47 -2.84 11.80 14.88
C ASP A 47 -1.78 12.67 14.20
N SER A 48 -2.17 13.89 13.85
CA SER A 48 -1.28 14.87 13.22
C SER A 48 -0.03 15.22 14.04
N ASN A 49 -0.10 15.18 15.38
CA ASN A 49 1.03 15.51 16.22
C ASN A 49 2.05 14.37 16.29
N ALA A 50 1.56 13.13 16.34
CA ALA A 50 2.39 11.94 16.28
C ALA A 50 3.09 11.81 14.91
N VAL A 51 2.37 12.10 13.82
CA VAL A 51 2.89 11.96 12.44
C VAL A 51 3.90 13.03 12.06
N LYS A 52 3.91 14.22 12.70
CA LYS A 52 4.93 15.25 12.44
C LYS A 52 6.37 14.75 12.63
N GLN A 53 6.55 13.73 13.47
CA GLN A 53 7.85 13.14 13.78
C GLN A 53 8.19 11.96 12.86
N ALA A 54 7.21 11.47 12.10
CA ALA A 54 7.36 10.32 11.23
C ALA A 54 8.12 10.66 9.95
N LYS A 55 8.93 9.70 9.49
CA LYS A 55 9.69 9.78 8.24
C LYS A 55 9.30 8.62 7.32
N ILE A 56 9.46 8.85 6.02
CA ILE A 56 9.31 7.79 5.02
C ILE A 56 10.34 6.69 5.34
N LYS A 57 9.89 5.43 5.27
CA LYS A 57 10.59 4.19 5.67
C LYS A 57 10.70 3.92 7.17
N ASP A 58 10.17 4.78 8.04
CA ASP A 58 10.10 4.45 9.47
C ASP A 58 9.33 3.15 9.69
N VAL A 59 9.82 2.34 10.63
CA VAL A 59 9.15 1.10 11.03
C VAL A 59 8.11 1.44 12.08
N VAL A 60 6.88 0.99 11.83
CA VAL A 60 5.76 1.13 12.74
C VAL A 60 5.35 -0.25 13.26
N THR A 61 4.86 -0.29 14.49
CA THR A 61 4.32 -1.48 15.12
C THR A 61 2.81 -1.52 14.89
N LEU A 62 2.30 -2.73 14.63
CA LEU A 62 0.87 -3.01 14.52
C LEU A 62 0.42 -3.81 15.74
N SER A 63 -0.58 -3.31 16.48
CA SER A 63 -1.22 -4.01 17.59
C SER A 63 -2.71 -4.13 17.33
N LEU A 64 -3.30 -5.30 17.62
CA LEU A 64 -4.74 -5.51 17.53
C LEU A 64 -5.38 -5.19 18.88
N GLU A 65 -6.17 -4.14 18.96
CA GLU A 65 -6.90 -3.72 20.15
C GLU A 65 -8.39 -3.58 19.81
N GLU A 66 -9.26 -4.23 20.58
CA GLU A 66 -10.72 -4.16 20.37
C GLU A 66 -11.17 -4.41 18.92
N ASN A 67 -10.51 -5.35 18.23
CA ASN A 67 -10.75 -5.66 16.82
C ASN A 67 -10.44 -4.51 15.85
N ILE A 68 -9.49 -3.64 16.19
CA ILE A 68 -8.94 -2.61 15.31
C ILE A 68 -7.42 -2.68 15.41
N PHE A 69 -6.74 -2.68 14.26
CA PHE A 69 -5.28 -2.58 14.26
C PHE A 69 -4.87 -1.13 14.51
N GLU A 70 -4.18 -0.89 15.61
CA GLU A 70 -3.50 0.36 15.91
C GLU A 70 -2.11 0.37 15.28
N VAL A 71 -1.68 1.54 14.84
CA VAL A 71 -0.35 1.77 14.27
C VAL A 71 0.38 2.73 15.18
N SER A 72 1.55 2.29 15.66
CA SER A 72 2.37 3.06 16.58
C SER A 72 3.77 3.26 16.04
N LEU A 73 4.26 4.49 16.16
CA LEU A 73 5.65 4.87 15.90
C LEU A 73 6.29 5.22 17.24
N GLN A 74 7.40 4.56 17.60
CA GLN A 74 8.10 4.81 18.87
C GLN A 74 7.19 4.78 20.11
N GLN A 75 6.26 3.81 20.18
CA GLN A 75 5.24 3.68 21.25
C GLN A 75 4.15 4.76 21.27
N GLN A 76 4.20 5.73 20.36
CA GLN A 76 3.13 6.70 20.17
C GLN A 76 2.19 6.25 19.05
N ARG A 77 0.89 6.19 19.32
CA ARG A 77 -0.13 5.88 18.33
C ARG A 77 -0.17 6.97 17.25
N ILE A 78 -0.03 6.58 16.00
CA ILE A 78 -0.10 7.48 14.84
C ILE A 78 -1.41 7.35 14.06
N GLY A 79 -2.14 6.24 14.21
CA GLY A 79 -3.43 6.03 13.55
C GLY A 79 -3.93 4.59 13.67
N THR A 80 -4.98 4.26 12.94
CA THR A 80 -5.57 2.92 12.88
C THR A 80 -5.62 2.40 11.45
N ILE A 81 -5.64 1.09 11.29
CA ILE A 81 -5.86 0.42 10.02
C ILE A 81 -7.37 0.16 9.85
N PRO A 82 -7.94 0.36 8.65
CA PRO A 82 -9.32 0.00 8.37
C PRO A 82 -9.61 -1.46 8.68
N VAL A 83 -10.76 -1.75 9.29
CA VAL A 83 -11.16 -3.11 9.73
C VAL A 83 -11.14 -4.13 8.60
N ALA A 84 -11.32 -3.71 7.34
CA ALA A 84 -11.23 -4.55 6.16
C ALA A 84 -9.91 -5.33 6.04
N PHE A 85 -8.82 -4.84 6.64
CA PHE A 85 -7.52 -5.50 6.61
C PHE A 85 -7.27 -6.44 7.80
N ASN A 86 -8.16 -6.48 8.80
CA ASN A 86 -7.94 -7.27 10.02
C ASN A 86 -7.71 -8.76 9.73
N SER A 87 -8.51 -9.33 8.83
CA SER A 87 -8.42 -10.74 8.46
C SER A 87 -7.06 -11.07 7.84
N ILE A 88 -6.58 -10.23 6.93
CA ILE A 88 -5.30 -10.41 6.24
C ILE A 88 -4.14 -10.27 7.22
N LEU A 89 -4.12 -9.21 8.03
CA LEU A 89 -3.03 -8.92 8.97
C LEU A 89 -2.96 -9.96 10.09
N SER A 90 -4.10 -10.43 10.59
CA SER A 90 -4.16 -11.45 11.64
C SER A 90 -3.75 -12.83 11.11
N ALA A 91 -4.23 -13.21 9.92
CA ALA A 91 -3.87 -14.49 9.30
C ALA A 91 -2.37 -14.59 9.03
N GLN A 92 -1.75 -13.48 8.60
CA GLN A 92 -0.32 -13.38 8.33
C GLN A 92 0.52 -12.96 9.55
N ARG A 93 -0.08 -12.87 10.75
CA ARG A 93 0.58 -12.48 12.01
C ARG A 93 1.50 -11.26 11.87
N ILE A 94 1.09 -10.28 11.06
CA ILE A 94 1.89 -9.08 10.79
C ILE A 94 1.92 -8.21 12.05
N LYS A 95 3.12 -7.87 12.51
CA LYS A 95 3.33 -6.99 13.67
C LYS A 95 4.02 -5.68 13.32
N GLN A 96 4.53 -5.54 12.10
CA GLN A 96 5.31 -4.39 11.68
C GLN A 96 4.98 -4.00 10.24
N ALA A 97 5.09 -2.71 9.96
CA ALA A 97 4.98 -2.13 8.63
C ALA A 97 6.00 -1.01 8.46
N ARG A 98 6.10 -0.45 7.25
CA ARG A 98 6.95 0.71 6.97
C ARG A 98 6.13 1.86 6.46
N ILE A 99 6.43 3.08 6.86
CA ILE A 99 5.78 4.27 6.29
C ILE A 99 6.24 4.45 4.84
N GLU A 100 5.29 4.65 3.93
CA GLU A 100 5.54 4.86 2.51
C GLU A 100 5.26 6.31 2.09
N LEU A 101 4.20 6.92 2.63
CA LEU A 101 3.80 8.29 2.30
C LEU A 101 3.29 9.01 3.54
N ILE A 102 3.66 10.28 3.66
CA ILE A 102 3.07 11.24 4.60
C ILE A 102 2.71 12.50 3.80
N ARG A 103 1.42 12.85 3.77
CA ARG A 103 0.93 14.10 3.20
C ARG A 103 0.21 14.88 4.28
N LEU A 104 0.62 16.12 4.52
CA LEU A 104 0.09 16.98 5.59
C LEU A 104 -0.81 18.13 5.09
N SER A 105 -1.24 18.13 3.82
CA SER A 105 -2.09 19.20 3.27
C SER A 105 -2.81 18.82 1.95
N PRO A 106 -4.09 19.20 1.77
CA PRO A 106 -5.03 19.74 2.79
C PRO A 106 -5.56 18.65 3.73
N THR A 107 -5.39 17.38 3.36
CA THR A 107 -5.75 16.19 4.13
C THR A 107 -4.49 15.54 4.69
N LEU A 108 -4.55 15.10 5.94
CA LEU A 108 -3.52 14.25 6.52
C LEU A 108 -3.68 12.83 5.96
N GLU A 109 -2.67 12.36 5.22
CA GLU A 109 -2.65 11.03 4.64
C GLU A 109 -1.36 10.33 5.07
N VAL A 110 -1.51 9.19 5.74
CA VAL A 110 -0.39 8.29 6.05
C VAL A 110 -0.65 6.97 5.38
N ILE A 111 0.30 6.53 4.56
CA ILE A 111 0.26 5.20 3.93
C ILE A 111 1.40 4.39 4.52
N ILE A 112 1.07 3.20 5.01
CA ILE A 112 2.05 2.21 5.42
C ILE A 112 2.09 1.07 4.39
N LYS A 113 3.27 0.50 4.21
CA LYS A 113 3.52 -0.67 3.40
C LYS A 113 3.79 -1.85 4.30
N VAL A 114 2.94 -2.86 4.19
CA VAL A 114 3.04 -4.13 4.91
C VAL A 114 3.59 -5.17 3.96
N SER A 115 4.59 -5.93 4.39
CA SER A 115 5.08 -7.12 3.67
C SER A 115 4.37 -8.36 4.19
N LEU A 116 3.61 -9.04 3.32
CA LEU A 116 2.86 -10.25 3.67
C LEU A 116 3.73 -11.51 3.72
N ASN A 117 4.95 -11.45 3.16
CA ASN A 117 5.92 -12.56 3.17
C ASN A 117 6.68 -12.71 4.50
N SER A 118 6.24 -12.07 5.59
CA SER A 118 7.01 -11.98 6.84
C SER A 118 6.84 -13.21 7.75
N ILE A 119 6.66 -14.40 7.19
CA ILE A 119 6.72 -15.68 7.89
C ILE A 119 7.58 -16.67 7.08
N ARG A 120 8.83 -16.84 7.51
CA ARG A 120 9.59 -18.10 7.40
C ARG A 120 10.15 -18.41 8.77
#